data_AF-A0A957SX48-F1
#
_entry.id   AF-A0A957SX48-F1
#
_cell.length_a   1.000
_cell.length_b   1.000
_cell.length_c   1.000
_cell.angle_alpha   90.00
_cell.angle_beta   90.00
_cell.angle_gamma   90.00
#
_symmetry.space_group_name_H-M   'P 1'
#
loop_
_entity.id
_entity.type
_entity.pdbx_description
1 polymer ?
#
loop_
_entity_poly.entity_id
_entity_poly.type
_entity_poly.pdbx_seq_one_letter_code
_entity_poly.pdbx_strand_id
1 'polypeptide(L)'
;MKIISDIGIQIPTVYLPKPGIDPQKWAVIACDQFTSEPEYWNDVEKVVGDAPSTLRLTFPEVYLEGEGGDERIKNIQAAMKKYMDDGILQPHDGFVYVERQTLHGKTRKGLVLCLDLEAYDFNKGSSSLIRATEGTIIDRLPPRIKIREGAMLEFPHILVLIDDPNKTVIEPLAVAKEKFEKLYDFETMLGSGHLAGYAVDSAFENQVVEALRGLAKPETFAS
;
A
#
# COMPACT_ATOMS: atom_id res chain seq x y z
N MET A 1 14.65 -7.83 -6.05
CA MET A 1 14.22 -6.42 -6.28
C MET A 1 14.95 -5.85 -7.49
N LYS A 2 14.20 -5.30 -8.47
CA LYS A 2 14.74 -4.70 -9.70
C LYS A 2 14.49 -3.19 -9.65
N ILE A 3 15.56 -2.42 -9.50
CA ILE A 3 15.52 -0.94 -9.45
C ILE A 3 15.50 -0.40 -10.87
N ILE A 4 14.64 0.60 -11.12
CA ILE A 4 14.50 1.30 -12.39
C ILE A 4 14.71 2.78 -12.09
N SER A 5 15.99 3.12 -11.91
CA SER A 5 16.42 4.41 -11.33
C SER A 5 16.10 5.60 -12.21
N ASP A 6 16.02 5.42 -13.53
CA ASP A 6 15.75 6.49 -14.49
C ASP A 6 14.34 7.11 -14.33
N ILE A 7 13.42 6.38 -13.69
CA ILE A 7 12.07 6.85 -13.38
C ILE A 7 11.72 6.73 -11.89
N GLY A 8 12.71 6.56 -11.03
CA GLY A 8 12.52 6.56 -9.57
C GLY A 8 11.56 5.49 -9.05
N ILE A 9 11.53 4.30 -9.67
CA ILE A 9 10.69 3.19 -9.20
C ILE A 9 11.51 1.93 -8.97
N GLN A 10 10.94 0.99 -8.22
CA GLN A 10 11.47 -0.35 -8.03
C GLN A 10 10.33 -1.37 -8.07
N ILE A 11 10.59 -2.53 -8.70
CA ILE A 11 9.70 -3.69 -8.63
C ILE A 11 9.75 -4.26 -7.19
N PRO A 12 8.62 -4.30 -6.47
CA PRO A 12 8.59 -4.65 -5.07
C PRO A 12 8.78 -6.16 -4.85
N THR A 13 9.20 -6.51 -3.64
CA THR A 13 8.92 -7.81 -3.03
C THR A 13 7.81 -7.59 -2.02
N VAL A 14 6.60 -8.05 -2.32
CA VAL A 14 5.42 -7.88 -1.47
C VAL A 14 5.30 -9.08 -0.53
N TYR A 15 5.03 -8.83 0.74
CA TYR A 15 4.78 -9.90 1.71
C TYR A 15 3.29 -10.10 1.91
N LEU A 16 2.80 -11.29 1.58
CA LEU A 16 1.40 -11.68 1.69
C LEU A 16 1.21 -12.67 2.84
N PRO A 17 0.03 -12.74 3.47
CA PRO A 17 -0.24 -13.78 4.45
C PRO A 17 -0.19 -15.16 3.79
N LYS A 18 0.39 -16.14 4.48
CA LYS A 18 0.42 -17.53 4.00
C LYS A 18 -0.99 -18.09 3.80
N PRO A 19 -1.17 -19.10 2.93
CA PRO A 19 -2.44 -19.80 2.80
C PRO A 19 -2.99 -20.29 4.13
N GLY A 20 -4.31 -20.15 4.32
CA GLY A 20 -5.02 -20.55 5.54
C GLY A 20 -5.21 -19.44 6.57
N ILE A 21 -4.63 -18.25 6.38
CA ILE A 21 -5.00 -17.06 7.14
C ILE A 21 -6.31 -16.50 6.58
N ASP A 22 -7.23 -16.16 7.49
CA ASP A 22 -8.51 -15.53 7.13
C ASP A 22 -8.26 -14.10 6.59
N PRO A 23 -8.51 -13.84 5.30
CA PRO A 23 -8.21 -12.55 4.72
C PRO A 23 -9.12 -11.44 5.26
N GLN A 24 -10.34 -11.77 5.72
CA GLN A 24 -11.26 -10.78 6.28
C GLN A 24 -10.75 -10.25 7.61
N LYS A 25 -10.12 -11.09 8.44
CA LYS A 25 -9.48 -10.68 9.70
C LYS A 25 -8.09 -10.09 9.48
N TRP A 26 -7.42 -10.53 8.42
CA TRP A 26 -6.09 -10.05 8.07
C TRP A 26 -6.09 -8.58 7.67
N ALA A 27 -6.94 -8.21 6.71
CA ALA A 27 -6.90 -6.91 6.08
C ALA A 27 -7.74 -5.87 6.83
N VAL A 28 -7.05 -4.91 7.43
CA VAL A 28 -7.64 -3.80 8.18
C VAL A 28 -7.57 -2.54 7.33
N ILE A 29 -8.52 -1.64 7.57
CA ILE A 29 -8.55 -0.32 6.94
C ILE A 29 -7.27 0.48 7.27
N ALA A 30 -6.93 1.47 6.44
CA ALA A 30 -5.76 2.30 6.69
C ALA A 30 -5.86 3.01 8.05
N CYS A 31 -4.73 3.12 8.75
CA CYS A 31 -4.66 3.58 10.13
C CYS A 31 -5.06 5.06 10.33
N ASP A 32 -5.09 5.84 9.26
CA ASP A 32 -5.50 7.25 9.22
C ASP A 32 -6.98 7.43 8.82
N GLN A 33 -7.75 6.35 8.74
CA GLN A 33 -9.21 6.38 8.67
C GLN A 33 -9.81 6.21 10.06
N PHE A 34 -11.03 6.73 10.28
CA PHE A 34 -11.72 6.61 11.57
C PHE A 34 -10.87 7.12 12.76
N THR A 35 -10.11 8.21 12.55
CA THR A 35 -9.11 8.73 13.50
C THR A 35 -9.70 9.28 14.79
N SER A 36 -11.01 9.49 14.84
CA SER A 36 -11.75 10.03 16.00
C SER A 36 -12.89 9.12 16.43
N GLU A 37 -12.91 7.87 15.95
CA GLU A 37 -13.98 6.89 16.17
C GLU A 37 -13.41 5.65 16.88
N PRO A 38 -13.08 5.73 18.19
CA PRO A 38 -12.51 4.62 18.94
C PRO A 38 -13.43 3.38 18.97
N GLU A 39 -14.74 3.57 18.86
CA GLU A 39 -15.74 2.51 18.74
C GLU A 39 -15.50 1.63 17.51
N TYR A 40 -15.14 2.22 16.37
CA TYR A 40 -14.81 1.46 15.16
C TYR A 40 -13.62 0.54 15.42
N TRP A 41 -12.55 1.08 16.02
CA TRP A 41 -11.34 0.31 16.32
C TRP A 41 -11.57 -0.77 17.38
N ASN A 42 -12.48 -0.54 18.34
CA ASN A 42 -12.93 -1.57 19.27
C ASN A 42 -13.69 -2.70 18.56
N ASP A 43 -14.48 -2.40 17.53
CA ASP A 43 -15.16 -3.42 16.73
C ASP A 43 -14.19 -4.18 15.83
N VAL A 44 -13.17 -3.51 15.27
CA VAL A 44 -12.05 -4.15 14.57
C VAL A 44 -11.34 -5.16 15.49
N GLU A 45 -11.01 -4.77 16.73
CA GLU A 45 -10.42 -5.67 17.73
C GLU A 45 -11.30 -6.89 18.02
N LYS A 46 -12.63 -6.72 18.14
CA LYS A 46 -13.56 -7.84 18.35
C LYS A 46 -13.60 -8.79 17.15
N VAL A 47 -13.58 -8.27 15.92
CA VAL A 47 -13.59 -9.08 14.69
C VAL A 47 -12.29 -9.88 14.55
N VAL A 48 -11.16 -9.21 14.79
CA VAL A 48 -9.82 -9.82 14.69
C VAL A 48 -9.60 -10.87 15.79
N GLY A 49 -9.88 -10.52 17.05
CA GLY A 49 -9.60 -11.37 18.20
C GLY A 49 -8.12 -11.79 18.25
N ASP A 50 -7.87 -13.07 18.45
CA ASP A 50 -6.51 -13.63 18.51
C ASP A 50 -5.95 -14.04 17.13
N ALA A 51 -6.68 -13.78 16.04
CA ALA A 51 -6.24 -14.16 14.69
C ALA A 51 -5.06 -13.28 14.22
N PRO A 52 -4.17 -13.81 13.36
CA PRO A 52 -3.16 -12.98 12.70
C PRO A 52 -3.80 -11.85 11.88
N SER A 53 -3.30 -10.63 12.04
CA SER A 53 -3.89 -9.45 11.41
C SER A 53 -2.92 -8.29 11.23
N THR A 54 -3.15 -7.50 10.19
CA THR A 54 -2.47 -6.22 9.99
C THR A 54 -2.77 -5.20 11.09
N LEU A 55 -3.84 -5.39 11.90
CA LEU A 55 -4.08 -4.62 13.12
C LEU A 55 -2.90 -4.70 14.10
N ARG A 56 -2.27 -5.87 14.19
CA ARG A 56 -1.12 -6.13 15.08
C ARG A 56 0.18 -5.52 14.54
N LEU A 57 0.17 -5.09 13.28
CA LEU A 57 1.33 -4.59 12.55
C LEU A 57 1.26 -3.09 12.25
N THR A 58 0.15 -2.44 12.61
CA THR A 58 -0.12 -1.03 12.29
C THR A 58 -0.41 -0.24 13.56
N PHE A 59 -0.20 1.08 13.48
CA PHE A 59 -0.51 2.00 14.57
C PHE A 59 -1.72 2.86 14.16
N PRO A 60 -2.95 2.55 14.60
CA PRO A 60 -4.13 3.37 14.33
C PRO A 60 -3.97 4.80 14.85
N GLU A 61 -4.25 5.81 14.00
CA GLU A 61 -4.05 7.23 14.34
C GLU A 61 -4.91 7.69 15.52
N VAL A 62 -6.04 7.02 15.79
CA VAL A 62 -6.89 7.26 16.97
C VAL A 62 -6.13 7.14 18.30
N TYR A 63 -5.01 6.42 18.32
CA TYR A 63 -4.18 6.22 19.52
C TYR A 63 -2.92 7.11 19.54
N LEU A 64 -2.72 8.01 18.57
CA LEU A 64 -1.48 8.81 18.47
C LEU A 64 -1.30 9.77 19.64
N GLU A 65 -2.37 10.38 20.11
CA GLU A 65 -2.37 11.35 21.20
C GLU A 65 -2.56 10.71 22.59
N GLY A 66 -2.74 9.38 22.63
CA GLY A 66 -2.97 8.62 23.85
C GLY A 66 -1.68 8.25 24.60
N GLU A 67 -1.85 7.83 25.86
CA GLU A 67 -0.76 7.25 26.65
C GLU A 67 -0.35 5.86 26.10
N GLY A 68 0.90 5.46 26.33
CA GLY A 68 1.40 4.12 25.95
C GLY A 68 1.83 3.95 24.50
N GLY A 69 1.99 5.03 23.72
CA GLY A 69 2.45 4.97 22.33
C GLY A 69 3.76 4.18 22.14
N ASP A 70 4.73 4.36 23.02
CA ASP A 70 6.03 3.66 22.96
C ASP A 70 5.90 2.14 23.16
N GLU A 71 5.01 1.73 24.07
CA GLU A 71 4.72 0.32 24.30
C GLU A 71 4.02 -0.29 23.08
N ARG A 72 3.06 0.43 22.49
CA ARG A 72 2.38 0.00 21.26
C ARG A 72 3.37 -0.18 20.11
N ILE A 73 4.29 0.76 19.90
CA ILE A 73 5.34 0.66 18.87
C ILE A 73 6.20 -0.59 19.09
N LYS A 74 6.65 -0.85 20.33
CA LYS A 74 7.42 -2.06 20.66
C LYS A 74 6.63 -3.34 20.38
N ASN A 75 5.34 -3.36 20.73
CA ASN A 75 4.47 -4.51 20.48
C ASN A 75 4.28 -4.75 18.97
N ILE A 76 4.11 -3.69 18.18
CA ILE A 76 4.02 -3.77 16.72
C ILE A 76 5.32 -4.33 16.13
N GLN A 77 6.48 -3.80 16.54
CA GLN A 77 7.78 -4.29 16.07
C GLN A 77 8.00 -5.76 16.43
N ALA A 78 7.64 -6.17 17.66
CA ALA A 78 7.70 -7.56 18.08
C ALA A 78 6.75 -8.46 17.28
N ALA A 79 5.54 -7.99 16.97
CA ALA A 79 4.58 -8.70 16.14
C ALA A 79 5.07 -8.86 14.70
N MET A 80 5.64 -7.81 14.09
CA MET A 80 6.26 -7.88 12.77
C MET A 80 7.36 -8.94 12.74
N LYS A 81 8.28 -8.90 13.71
CA LYS A 81 9.36 -9.89 13.81
C LYS A 81 8.79 -11.31 13.96
N LYS A 82 7.82 -11.50 14.85
CA LYS A 82 7.17 -12.79 15.06
C LYS A 82 6.53 -13.32 13.78
N TYR A 83 5.81 -12.48 13.03
CA TYR A 83 5.14 -12.92 11.80
C TYR A 83 6.12 -13.31 10.71
N MET A 84 7.27 -12.63 10.64
CA MET A 84 8.37 -12.99 9.75
C MET A 84 9.03 -14.32 10.18
N ASP A 85 9.37 -14.46 11.46
CA ASP A 85 10.04 -15.65 11.99
C ASP A 85 9.16 -16.91 11.89
N ASP A 86 7.85 -16.77 12.14
CA ASP A 86 6.87 -17.86 12.08
C ASP A 86 6.41 -18.19 10.63
N GLY A 87 6.93 -17.46 9.63
CA GLY A 87 6.56 -17.60 8.23
C GLY A 87 5.07 -17.33 7.97
N ILE A 88 4.43 -16.46 8.77
CA ILE A 88 3.06 -15.99 8.52
C ILE A 88 3.02 -15.16 7.24
N LEU A 89 4.10 -14.43 6.95
CA LEU A 89 4.28 -13.65 5.75
C LEU A 89 5.15 -14.38 4.74
N GLN A 90 4.71 -14.47 3.49
CA GLN A 90 5.43 -15.09 2.38
C GLN A 90 5.72 -14.04 1.30
N PRO A 91 6.97 -13.98 0.79
CA PRO A 91 7.35 -13.02 -0.23
C PRO A 91 6.74 -13.40 -1.59
N HIS A 92 6.38 -12.38 -2.34
CA HIS A 92 5.99 -12.42 -3.74
C HIS A 92 6.74 -11.32 -4.48
N ASP A 93 7.59 -11.70 -5.42
CA ASP A 93 8.32 -10.74 -6.26
C ASP A 93 7.45 -10.31 -7.44
N GLY A 94 7.39 -9.00 -7.68
CA GLY A 94 6.73 -8.46 -8.85
C GLY A 94 5.70 -7.40 -8.52
N PHE A 95 5.18 -6.73 -9.54
CA PHE A 95 4.06 -5.81 -9.35
C PHE A 95 2.77 -6.55 -8.99
N VAL A 96 1.94 -5.93 -8.16
CA VAL A 96 0.59 -6.44 -7.85
C VAL A 96 -0.44 -5.48 -8.46
N TYR A 97 -1.22 -5.98 -9.42
CA TYR A 97 -2.40 -5.28 -9.93
C TYR A 97 -3.53 -5.41 -8.91
N VAL A 98 -4.16 -4.29 -8.53
CA VAL A 98 -5.17 -4.25 -7.46
C VAL A 98 -6.48 -3.66 -7.97
N GLU A 99 -7.59 -4.32 -7.64
CA GLU A 99 -8.94 -3.81 -7.78
C GLU A 99 -9.56 -3.63 -6.37
N ARG A 100 -9.96 -2.41 -6.02
CA ARG A 100 -10.65 -2.11 -4.76
C ARG A 100 -12.01 -1.51 -5.05
N GLN A 101 -13.05 -2.18 -4.58
CA GLN A 101 -14.41 -1.66 -4.59
C GLN A 101 -14.78 -1.19 -3.19
N THR A 102 -15.28 0.03 -3.08
CA THR A 102 -15.82 0.56 -1.82
C THR A 102 -17.34 0.39 -1.77
N LEU A 103 -17.97 0.67 -0.63
CA LEU A 103 -19.44 0.65 -0.46
C LEU A 103 -20.21 1.45 -1.52
N HIS A 104 -19.57 2.44 -2.15
CA HIS A 104 -20.16 3.27 -3.18
C HIS A 104 -20.15 2.63 -4.58
N GLY A 105 -19.78 1.35 -4.70
CA GLY A 105 -19.92 0.54 -5.92
C GLY A 105 -18.91 0.82 -7.04
N LYS A 106 -18.06 1.86 -6.91
CA LYS A 106 -17.00 2.13 -7.89
C LYS A 106 -15.76 1.30 -7.60
N THR A 107 -15.30 0.57 -8.60
CA THR A 107 -14.01 -0.15 -8.58
C THR A 107 -12.88 0.79 -8.96
N ARG A 108 -11.93 0.95 -8.05
CA ARG A 108 -10.64 1.62 -8.30
C ARG A 108 -9.62 0.57 -8.71
N LYS A 109 -8.86 0.87 -9.75
CA LYS A 109 -7.81 0.01 -10.30
C LYS A 109 -6.47 0.67 -10.03
N GLY A 110 -5.47 -0.12 -9.63
CA GLY A 110 -4.16 0.40 -9.28
C GLY A 110 -3.07 -0.65 -9.38
N LEU A 111 -1.85 -0.21 -9.11
CA LEU A 111 -0.65 -1.03 -9.14
C LEU A 111 0.15 -0.78 -7.86
N VAL A 112 0.60 -1.85 -7.21
CA VAL A 112 1.54 -1.75 -6.09
C VAL A 112 2.96 -1.78 -6.65
N LEU A 113 3.73 -0.75 -6.34
CA LEU A 113 5.14 -0.60 -6.70
C LEU A 113 5.89 0.14 -5.59
N CYS A 114 7.22 0.13 -5.65
CA CYS A 114 8.06 0.96 -4.79
C CYS A 114 8.46 2.24 -5.53
N LEU A 115 8.45 3.36 -4.81
CA LEU A 115 8.94 4.65 -5.28
C LEU A 115 10.23 5.01 -4.58
N ASP A 116 11.14 5.62 -5.33
CA ASP A 116 12.33 6.23 -4.81
C ASP A 116 11.98 7.61 -4.21
N LEU A 117 12.08 7.72 -2.89
CA LEU A 117 11.79 8.97 -2.20
C LEU A 117 12.89 10.03 -2.40
N GLU A 118 14.06 9.69 -2.93
CA GLU A 118 15.05 10.68 -3.36
C GLU A 118 14.58 11.47 -4.59
N ALA A 119 13.68 10.88 -5.39
CA ALA A 119 13.03 11.55 -6.51
C ALA A 119 11.73 12.29 -6.11
N TYR A 120 11.37 12.25 -4.81
CA TYR A 120 10.19 12.92 -4.27
C TYR A 120 10.53 14.31 -3.72
N ASP A 121 9.77 15.32 -4.17
CA ASP A 121 9.82 16.66 -3.59
C ASP A 121 8.41 17.19 -3.30
N PHE A 122 8.19 17.54 -2.02
CA PHE A 122 6.93 18.08 -1.52
C PHE A 122 6.88 19.62 -1.49
N ASN A 123 7.97 20.29 -1.89
CA ASN A 123 7.99 21.75 -1.95
C ASN A 123 6.96 22.27 -2.96
N LYS A 124 6.29 23.36 -2.59
CA LYS A 124 5.27 23.98 -3.45
C LYS A 124 5.91 24.44 -4.77
N GLY A 125 5.32 24.00 -5.88
CA GLY A 125 5.82 24.32 -7.22
C GLY A 125 6.93 23.40 -7.72
N SER A 126 7.20 22.29 -7.02
CA SER A 126 8.16 21.29 -7.48
C SER A 126 7.83 20.79 -8.90
N SER A 127 8.88 20.70 -9.72
CA SER A 127 8.88 20.05 -11.03
C SER A 127 9.53 18.66 -11.02
N SER A 128 9.78 18.09 -9.83
CA SER A 128 10.31 16.73 -9.69
C SER A 128 9.36 15.71 -10.32
N LEU A 129 9.93 14.55 -10.64
CA LEU A 129 9.20 13.42 -11.23
C LEU A 129 8.09 12.95 -10.29
N ILE A 130 8.41 12.81 -9.00
CA ILE A 130 7.46 12.45 -7.95
C ILE A 130 7.25 13.67 -7.09
N ARG A 131 6.01 14.14 -6.96
CA ARG A 131 5.71 15.38 -6.24
C ARG A 131 4.39 15.31 -5.51
N ALA A 132 4.27 16.10 -4.45
CA ALA A 132 3.02 16.24 -3.73
C ALA A 132 2.02 17.08 -4.54
N THR A 133 0.80 16.57 -4.75
CA THR A 133 -0.31 17.35 -5.31
C THR A 133 -1.06 18.13 -4.24
N GLU A 134 -0.87 17.78 -2.97
CA GLU A 134 -1.47 18.40 -1.79
C GLU A 134 -0.36 18.88 -0.82
N GLY A 135 -0.71 19.78 0.10
CA GLY A 135 0.26 20.29 1.08
C GLY A 135 0.64 19.26 2.14
N THR A 136 1.93 19.08 2.39
CA THR A 136 2.42 18.23 3.48
C THR A 136 2.22 18.89 4.83
N ILE A 137 1.56 18.21 5.76
CA ILE A 137 1.44 18.64 7.16
C ILE A 137 2.68 18.18 7.91
N ILE A 138 3.67 19.08 8.00
CA ILE A 138 4.98 18.79 8.60
C ILE A 138 4.86 18.31 10.04
N ASP A 139 3.91 18.86 10.81
CA ASP A 139 3.70 18.49 12.23
C ASP A 139 3.28 17.02 12.44
N ARG A 140 2.79 16.35 11.39
CA ARG A 140 2.46 14.92 11.43
C ARG A 140 3.66 14.00 11.14
N LEU A 141 4.79 14.55 10.70
CA LEU A 141 5.97 13.74 10.37
C LEU A 141 6.64 13.12 11.60
N PRO A 142 6.91 13.83 12.71
CA PRO A 142 7.65 13.25 13.83
C PRO A 142 7.01 12.00 14.44
N PRO A 143 5.68 11.96 14.70
CA PRO A 143 5.03 10.74 15.18
C PRO A 143 5.14 9.57 14.19
N ARG A 144 4.99 9.85 12.89
CA ARG A 144 5.08 8.82 11.83
C ARG A 144 6.50 8.28 11.67
N ILE A 145 7.52 9.14 11.78
CA ILE A 145 8.93 8.72 11.79
C ILE A 145 9.19 7.79 12.96
N LYS A 146 8.72 8.16 14.16
CA LYS A 146 8.90 7.36 15.38
C LYS A 146 8.26 5.98 15.28
N ILE A 147 7.08 5.86 14.65
CA ILE A 147 6.41 4.57 14.43
C ILE A 147 7.20 3.68 13.46
N ARG A 148 7.81 4.29 12.43
CA ARG A 148 8.55 3.57 11.38
C ARG A 148 9.98 3.23 11.80
N GLU A 149 10.55 3.99 12.72
CA GLU A 149 11.89 3.74 13.25
C GLU A 149 11.96 2.33 13.85
N GLY A 150 12.83 1.47 13.31
CA GLY A 150 12.99 0.08 13.74
C GLY A 150 11.91 -0.89 13.25
N ALA A 151 10.96 -0.46 12.41
CA ALA A 151 9.99 -1.37 11.79
C ALA A 151 10.68 -2.26 10.73
N MET A 152 10.33 -3.55 10.71
CA MET A 152 10.87 -4.52 9.74
C MET A 152 10.11 -4.51 8.41
N LEU A 153 8.87 -4.01 8.43
CA LEU A 153 7.94 -4.05 7.31
C LEU A 153 7.41 -2.64 7.05
N GLU A 154 7.20 -2.34 5.79
CA GLU A 154 6.53 -1.13 5.33
C GLU A 154 5.21 -1.51 4.67
N PHE A 155 4.17 -0.71 4.91
CA PHE A 155 2.85 -0.90 4.30
C PHE A 155 2.65 0.11 3.17
N PRO A 156 1.87 -0.21 2.12
CA PRO A 156 1.45 0.79 1.14
C PRO A 156 0.68 1.92 1.84
N HIS A 157 1.27 3.12 1.90
CA HIS A 157 0.76 4.25 2.70
C HIS A 157 0.63 5.55 1.91
N ILE A 158 0.89 5.52 0.60
CA ILE A 158 0.69 6.65 -0.30
C ILE A 158 -0.07 6.21 -1.54
N LEU A 159 -0.90 7.11 -2.06
CA LEU A 159 -1.51 6.98 -3.37
C LEU A 159 -0.79 7.92 -4.33
N VAL A 160 -0.32 7.38 -5.44
CA VAL A 160 0.26 8.17 -6.52
C VAL A 160 -0.69 8.14 -7.70
N LEU A 161 -1.03 9.33 -8.17
CA LEU A 161 -1.83 9.53 -9.37
C LEU A 161 -0.88 9.74 -10.54
N ILE A 162 -1.14 9.03 -11.63
CA ILE A 162 -0.43 9.18 -12.89
C ILE A 162 -1.32 9.96 -13.86
N ASP A 163 -0.72 10.90 -14.59
CA ASP A 163 -1.38 11.52 -15.73
C ASP A 163 -1.12 10.65 -16.97
N ASP A 164 -2.07 9.76 -17.27
CA ASP A 164 -1.97 8.77 -18.34
C ASP A 164 -3.22 8.84 -19.23
N PRO A 165 -3.37 9.90 -20.06
CA PRO A 165 -4.58 10.13 -20.85
C PRO A 165 -4.87 8.99 -21.83
N ASN A 166 -3.82 8.29 -22.27
CA ASN A 166 -3.90 7.16 -23.19
C ASN A 166 -4.07 5.82 -22.49
N LYS A 167 -4.13 5.79 -21.15
CA LYS A 167 -4.46 4.59 -20.37
C LYS A 167 -3.51 3.42 -20.68
N THR A 168 -2.23 3.72 -20.66
CA THR A 168 -1.15 2.82 -21.08
C THR A 168 -0.59 1.99 -19.93
N VAL A 169 -0.77 2.41 -18.68
CA VAL A 169 -0.17 1.73 -17.52
C VAL A 169 -1.11 0.71 -16.88
N ILE A 170 -2.32 1.12 -16.47
CA ILE A 170 -3.20 0.30 -15.62
C ILE A 170 -4.22 -0.50 -16.44
N GLU A 171 -4.78 0.09 -17.48
CA GLU A 171 -5.85 -0.52 -18.27
C GLU A 171 -5.42 -1.79 -19.03
N PRO A 172 -4.21 -1.89 -19.59
CA PRO A 172 -3.76 -3.14 -20.20
C PRO A 172 -3.71 -4.30 -19.20
N LEU A 173 -3.30 -4.04 -17.95
CA LEU A 173 -3.33 -5.02 -16.87
C LEU A 173 -4.76 -5.44 -16.55
N ALA A 174 -5.69 -4.49 -16.49
CA ALA A 174 -7.09 -4.77 -16.21
C ALA A 174 -7.74 -5.65 -17.29
N VAL A 175 -7.37 -5.47 -18.56
CA VAL A 175 -7.84 -6.31 -19.68
C VAL A 175 -7.22 -7.71 -19.61
N ALA A 176 -5.95 -7.81 -19.19
CA ALA A 176 -5.21 -9.05 -19.14
C ALA A 176 -5.39 -9.84 -17.83
N LYS A 177 -6.10 -9.30 -16.82
CA LYS A 177 -6.11 -9.84 -15.44
C LYS A 177 -6.46 -11.32 -15.31
N GLU A 178 -7.30 -11.86 -16.20
CA GLU A 178 -7.68 -13.28 -16.20
C GLU A 178 -6.50 -14.22 -16.54
N LYS A 179 -5.40 -13.68 -17.06
CA LYS A 179 -4.15 -14.40 -17.30
C LYS A 179 -3.22 -14.41 -16.08
N PHE A 180 -3.45 -13.53 -15.12
CA PHE A 180 -2.60 -13.35 -13.95
C PHE A 180 -2.98 -14.33 -12.85
N GLU A 181 -2.00 -14.72 -12.06
CA GLU A 181 -2.26 -15.45 -10.83
C GLU A 181 -3.01 -14.54 -9.84
N LYS A 182 -4.18 -14.98 -9.41
CA LYS A 182 -4.97 -14.28 -8.40
C LYS A 182 -4.35 -14.54 -7.02
N LEU A 183 -3.80 -13.49 -6.41
CA LEU A 183 -3.12 -13.54 -5.12
C LEU A 183 -4.10 -13.49 -3.96
N TYR A 184 -5.14 -12.66 -4.08
CA TYR A 184 -6.20 -12.53 -3.09
C TYR A 184 -7.46 -11.95 -3.73
N ASP A 185 -8.62 -12.30 -3.18
CA ASP A 185 -9.94 -11.89 -3.68
C ASP A 185 -10.99 -12.13 -2.57
N PHE A 186 -11.40 -11.07 -1.86
CA PHE A 186 -12.25 -11.20 -0.68
C PHE A 186 -12.99 -9.91 -0.31
N GLU A 187 -14.09 -10.08 0.43
CA GLU A 187 -14.80 -9.00 1.13
C GLU A 187 -14.07 -8.60 2.41
N THR A 188 -13.85 -7.31 2.59
CA THR A 188 -13.15 -6.73 3.75
C THR A 188 -14.08 -6.60 4.97
N MET A 189 -13.48 -6.54 6.16
CA MET A 189 -14.23 -6.42 7.41
C MET A 189 -15.06 -5.13 7.50
N LEU A 190 -16.12 -5.18 8.31
CA LEU A 190 -16.96 -4.03 8.67
C LEU A 190 -17.54 -3.30 7.45
N GLY A 191 -17.81 -4.04 6.37
CA GLY A 191 -18.35 -3.46 5.14
C GLY A 191 -17.39 -2.49 4.47
N SER A 192 -16.07 -2.65 4.61
CA SER A 192 -15.11 -1.73 3.98
C SER A 192 -14.99 -1.93 2.45
N GLY A 193 -15.76 -2.86 1.89
CA GLY A 193 -15.86 -3.20 0.47
C GLY A 193 -15.09 -4.47 0.09
N HIS A 194 -14.65 -4.57 -1.15
CA HIS A 194 -14.04 -5.76 -1.72
C HIS A 194 -12.64 -5.46 -2.27
N LEU A 195 -11.70 -6.39 -2.09
CA LEU A 195 -10.31 -6.25 -2.51
C LEU A 195 -9.85 -7.48 -3.29
N ALA A 196 -9.34 -7.27 -4.50
CA ALA A 196 -8.70 -8.29 -5.30
C ALA A 196 -7.30 -7.85 -5.76
N GLY A 197 -6.38 -8.80 -5.81
CA GLY A 197 -4.98 -8.60 -6.18
C GLY A 197 -4.47 -9.71 -7.08
N TYR A 198 -3.69 -9.34 -8.08
CA TYR A 198 -3.22 -10.24 -9.13
C TYR A 198 -1.73 -10.01 -9.38
N ALA A 199 -0.97 -11.10 -9.47
CA ALA A 199 0.46 -11.07 -9.79
C ALA A 199 0.66 -10.67 -11.24
N VAL A 200 1.31 -9.53 -11.49
CA VAL A 200 1.60 -9.11 -12.86
C VAL A 200 2.71 -10.00 -13.42
N ASP A 201 2.47 -10.64 -14.56
CA ASP A 201 3.49 -11.46 -15.17
C ASP A 201 4.66 -10.62 -15.73
N SER A 202 5.83 -11.24 -15.83
CA SER A 202 7.05 -10.59 -16.31
C SER A 202 6.97 -9.96 -17.71
N ALA A 203 6.06 -10.39 -18.59
CA ALA A 203 5.86 -9.75 -19.89
C ALA A 203 5.13 -8.41 -19.75
N PHE A 204 4.10 -8.36 -18.88
CA PHE A 204 3.40 -7.13 -18.55
C PHE A 204 4.20 -6.19 -17.65
N GLU A 205 5.10 -6.70 -16.80
CA GLU A 205 6.00 -5.85 -16.01
C GLU A 205 6.84 -4.94 -16.90
N ASN A 206 7.48 -5.48 -17.94
CA ASN A 206 8.26 -4.67 -18.86
C ASN A 206 7.39 -3.63 -19.59
N GLN A 207 6.16 -4.00 -19.95
CA GLN A 207 5.20 -3.07 -20.57
C GLN A 207 4.84 -1.91 -19.64
N VAL A 208 4.59 -2.18 -18.36
CA VAL A 208 4.33 -1.16 -17.33
C VAL A 208 5.52 -0.22 -17.20
N VAL A 209 6.73 -0.75 -17.15
CA VAL A 209 7.96 0.05 -17.03
C VAL A 209 8.15 0.97 -18.22
N GLU A 210 7.98 0.47 -19.46
CA GLU A 210 8.07 1.31 -20.65
C GLU A 210 6.97 2.38 -20.70
N ALA A 211 5.75 2.04 -20.28
CA ALA A 211 4.65 3.01 -20.22
C ALA A 211 4.97 4.13 -19.22
N LEU A 212 5.37 3.80 -17.99
CA LEU A 212 5.80 4.78 -16.98
C LEU A 212 7.00 5.61 -17.46
N ARG A 213 7.96 5.00 -18.17
CA ARG A 213 9.07 5.72 -18.81
C ARG A 213 8.60 6.69 -19.89
N GLY A 214 7.55 6.36 -20.64
CA GLY A 214 6.90 7.30 -21.55
C GLY A 214 6.31 8.51 -20.82
N LEU A 215 5.66 8.28 -19.68
CA LEU A 215 5.06 9.34 -18.85
C LEU A 215 6.10 10.16 -18.07
N ALA A 216 7.32 9.67 -17.88
CA ALA A 216 8.38 10.44 -17.22
C ALA A 216 9.02 11.50 -18.13
N LYS A 217 8.74 11.47 -19.44
CA LYS A 217 9.33 12.38 -20.43
C LYS A 217 8.60 13.73 -20.46
N PRO A 218 9.29 14.87 -20.24
CA PRO A 218 8.67 16.19 -20.31
C PRO A 218 7.97 16.46 -21.65
N GLU A 219 8.49 15.93 -22.76
CA GLU A 219 7.91 16.13 -24.09
C GLU A 219 6.50 15.52 -24.23
N THR A 220 6.16 14.54 -23.40
CA THR A 220 4.84 13.90 -23.39
C THR A 220 3.73 14.88 -22.95
N PHE A 221 4.09 15.92 -22.19
CA PHE A 221 3.14 16.90 -21.63
C PHE A 221 3.46 18.35 -22.05
N ALA A 222 4.51 18.54 -22.84
CA ALA A 222 4.82 19.84 -23.43
C ALA A 222 3.79 20.14 -24.54
N SER A 223 2.75 20.88 -24.19
CA SER A 223 1.82 21.52 -25.13
C SER A 223 2.38 22.82 -25.67
#